data_AF-A0AAV1KZG6-F1
#
_entry.id   AF-A0AAV1KZG6-F1
#
_cell.length_a   1.000
_cell.length_b   1.000
_cell.length_c   1.000
_cell.angle_alpha   90.00
_cell.angle_beta   90.00
_cell.angle_gamma   90.00
#
_symmetry.space_group_name_H-M   'P 1'
#
loop_
_entity.id
_entity.type
_entity.pdbx_description
1 polymer ?
#
loop_
_entity_poly.entity_id
_entity_poly.type
_entity_poly.pdbx_seq_one_letter_code
_entity_poly.pdbx_strand_id
1 'polypeptide(L)'
;MDNSQCIRLISLYRENKCLWDPNDTNYTNRGVREDAWRKISRQMNNIPTTEQKKKMKSLSGGYKRERFREKQSRITGSGKKL
;
A
#
# COMPACT_ATOMS: atom_id res chain seq x y z
N MET A 1 12.88 -12.38 7.35
CA MET A 1 12.31 -12.13 6.01
C MET A 1 13.44 -11.67 5.11
N ASP A 2 13.75 -12.46 4.08
CA ASP A 2 14.84 -12.18 3.14
C ASP A 2 14.52 -11.02 2.17
N ASN A 3 15.53 -10.43 1.53
CA ASN A 3 15.36 -9.33 0.58
C ASN A 3 14.43 -9.72 -0.60
N SER A 4 14.53 -10.96 -1.06
CA SER A 4 13.67 -11.52 -2.12
C SER A 4 12.20 -11.54 -1.72
N GLN A 5 11.94 -11.90 -0.46
CA GLN A 5 10.60 -11.89 0.14
C GLN A 5 10.09 -10.45 0.31
N CYS A 6 10.97 -9.50 0.61
CA CYS A 6 10.61 -8.09 0.69
C CYS A 6 10.16 -7.55 -0.68
N ILE A 7 10.89 -7.86 -1.75
CA ILE A 7 10.52 -7.46 -3.12
C ILE A 7 9.16 -8.04 -3.51
N ARG A 8 8.93 -9.33 -3.23
CA ARG A 8 7.65 -10.00 -3.48
C ARG A 8 6.50 -9.32 -2.71
N LEU A 9 6.72 -9.00 -1.43
CA LEU A 9 5.75 -8.29 -0.58
C LEU A 9 5.40 -6.91 -1.16
N ILE A 10 6.40 -6.18 -1.66
CA ILE A 10 6.22 -4.85 -2.26
C ILE A 10 5.39 -4.95 -3.55
N SER A 11 5.68 -5.91 -4.43
CA SER A 11 4.90 -6.11 -5.66
C SER A 11 3.44 -6.42 -5.36
N LEU A 12 3.18 -7.37 -4.45
CA LEU A 12 1.81 -7.74 -4.08
C LEU A 12 1.05 -6.57 -3.44
N TYR A 13 1.72 -5.80 -2.58
CA TYR A 13 1.09 -4.63 -1.96
C TYR A 13 0.80 -3.52 -2.96
N ARG A 14 1.68 -3.30 -3.95
CA ARG A 14 1.46 -2.31 -5.02
C ARG A 14 0.23 -2.68 -5.85
N GLU A 15 0.02 -3.96 -6.13
CA GLU A 15 -1.15 -4.47 -6.87
C GLU A 15 -2.46 -4.24 -6.09
N ASN A 16 -2.42 -4.31 -4.76
CA ASN A 16 -3.58 -4.12 -3.88
C ASN A 16 -3.78 -2.65 -3.51
N LYS A 17 -4.38 -1.86 -4.43
CA LYS A 17 -4.70 -0.43 -4.25
C LYS A 17 -5.51 -0.16 -2.98
N CYS A 18 -6.40 -1.06 -2.58
CA CYS A 18 -7.20 -0.97 -1.36
C CYS A 18 -6.37 -0.86 -0.06
N LEU A 19 -5.08 -1.23 -0.08
CA LEU A 19 -4.20 -1.17 1.09
C LEU A 19 -3.49 0.17 1.28
N TRP A 20 -3.28 0.92 0.20
CA TRP A 20 -2.43 2.12 0.20
C TRP A 20 -3.06 3.33 -0.46
N ASP A 21 -4.07 3.16 -1.31
CA ASP A 21 -4.69 4.27 -2.02
C ASP A 21 -5.93 4.78 -1.29
N PRO A 22 -5.90 5.97 -0.67
CA PRO A 22 -7.07 6.54 -0.01
C PRO A 22 -8.18 7.04 -0.95
N ASN A 23 -7.97 7.06 -2.28
CA ASN A 23 -9.04 7.37 -3.23
C ASN A 23 -9.83 6.13 -3.66
N ASP A 24 -9.32 4.93 -3.34
CA ASP A 24 -10.02 3.68 -3.60
C ASP A 24 -11.19 3.57 -2.62
N THR A 25 -12.40 3.34 -3.14
CA THR A 25 -13.61 3.11 -2.34
C THR A 25 -13.47 1.93 -1.37
N ASN A 26 -12.54 1.02 -1.63
CA ASN A 26 -12.25 -0.11 -0.77
C ASN A 26 -11.20 0.18 0.32
N TYR A 27 -10.60 1.37 0.35
CA TYR A 27 -9.62 1.76 1.37
C TYR A 27 -10.22 1.92 2.77
N THR A 28 -11.47 2.37 2.85
CA THR A 28 -12.27 2.40 4.08
C THR A 28 -12.90 1.05 4.41
N ASN A 29 -12.97 0.14 3.44
CA ASN A 29 -13.52 -1.19 3.63
C ASN A 29 -12.53 -2.09 4.38
N ARG A 30 -12.76 -2.25 5.68
CA ARG A 30 -11.96 -3.11 6.56
C ARG A 30 -11.88 -4.54 6.04
N GLY A 31 -13.00 -5.11 5.57
CA GLY A 31 -13.04 -6.47 5.02
C GLY A 31 -12.11 -6.67 3.82
N VAL A 32 -12.10 -5.72 2.87
CA VAL A 32 -11.25 -5.80 1.67
C VAL A 32 -9.77 -5.65 2.03
N ARG A 33 -9.44 -4.81 3.02
CA ARG A 33 -8.05 -4.71 3.51
C ARG A 33 -7.59 -6.00 4.17
N GLU A 34 -8.43 -6.60 5.01
CA GLU A 34 -8.10 -7.86 5.67
C GLU A 34 -7.97 -9.00 4.66
N ASP A 35 -8.85 -9.06 3.65
CA ASP A 35 -8.76 -10.02 2.54
C ASP A 35 -7.48 -9.84 1.73
N ALA A 36 -7.13 -8.61 1.36
CA ALA A 36 -5.89 -8.31 0.64
C ALA A 36 -4.65 -8.74 1.45
N TRP A 37 -4.59 -8.46 2.76
CA TRP A 37 -3.52 -8.94 3.62
C TRP A 37 -3.51 -10.47 3.74
N ARG A 38 -4.67 -11.11 3.82
CA ARG A 38 -4.78 -12.58 3.86
C ARG A 38 -4.30 -13.22 2.57
N LYS A 39 -4.60 -12.63 1.41
CA LYS A 39 -4.07 -13.04 0.10
C LYS A 39 -2.56 -12.92 0.04
N ILE A 40 -2.01 -11.78 0.48
CA ILE A 40 -0.56 -11.57 0.59
C ILE A 40 0.05 -12.63 1.51
N SER A 41 -0.58 -12.91 2.65
CA SER A 41 -0.10 -13.93 3.59
C SER A 41 -0.05 -15.32 2.98
N ARG A 42 -1.09 -15.72 2.23
CA ARG A 42 -1.12 -16.99 1.51
C ARG A 42 -0.03 -17.07 0.43
N GLN A 43 0.18 -15.99 -0.32
CA GLN A 43 1.23 -15.89 -1.35
C GLN A 43 2.65 -15.92 -0.76
N MET A 44 2.80 -15.42 0.46
CA MET A 44 4.07 -15.34 1.20
C MET A 44 4.25 -16.55 2.12
N ASN A 45 3.82 -17.73 1.69
CA ASN A 45 4.03 -19.00 2.41
C ASN A 45 3.39 -19.03 3.82
N ASN A 46 2.19 -18.47 3.99
CA ASN A 46 1.46 -18.38 5.27
C ASN A 46 2.19 -17.58 6.36
N ILE A 47 3.07 -16.64 6.00
CA ILE A 47 3.63 -15.70 6.98
C ILE A 47 2.47 -14.93 7.65
N PRO A 48 2.51 -14.68 8.97
CA PRO A 48 1.47 -13.94 9.65
C PRO A 48 1.36 -12.49 9.12
N THR A 49 0.12 -12.02 8.95
CA THR A 49 -0.15 -10.65 8.47
C THR A 49 0.43 -9.59 9.41
N THR A 50 0.59 -9.88 10.70
CA THR A 50 1.24 -8.98 11.67
C THR A 50 2.70 -8.69 11.31
N GLU A 51 3.47 -9.73 10.99
CA GLU A 51 4.88 -9.60 10.61
C GLU A 51 5.02 -8.90 9.25
N GLN A 52 4.15 -9.23 8.30
CA GLN A 52 4.08 -8.54 7.01
C GLN A 52 3.74 -7.06 7.17
N LYS A 53 2.75 -6.72 8.00
CA LYS A 53 2.38 -5.34 8.29
C LYS A 53 3.54 -4.59 8.94
N LYS A 54 4.25 -5.20 9.88
CA LYS A 54 5.42 -4.61 10.55
C LYS A 54 6.56 -4.34 9.56
N LYS A 55 6.91 -5.35 8.74
CA LYS A 55 7.93 -5.21 7.71
C LYS A 55 7.52 -4.19 6.66
N MET A 56 6.26 -4.21 6.25
CA MET A 56 5.74 -3.27 5.27
C MET A 56 5.64 -1.85 5.82
N LYS A 57 5.36 -1.67 7.11
CA LYS A 57 5.43 -0.35 7.75
C LYS A 57 6.86 0.20 7.73
N SER A 58 7.85 -0.65 7.93
CA SER A 58 9.27 -0.30 7.82
C SER A 58 9.66 0.05 6.37
N LEU A 59 9.19 -0.71 5.37
CA LEU A 59 9.46 -0.46 3.95
C LEU A 59 8.69 0.77 3.40
N SER A 60 7.41 0.91 3.75
CA SER A 60 6.51 1.98 3.25
C SER A 60 6.71 3.33 3.93
N GLY A 61 7.60 3.43 4.94
CA GLY A 61 7.92 4.69 5.61
C GLY A 61 8.45 5.77 4.65
N GLY A 62 9.13 5.38 3.57
CA GLY A 62 9.54 6.28 2.49
C GLY A 62 8.43 6.56 1.47
N TYR A 63 7.68 5.52 1.07
CA TYR A 63 6.66 5.59 0.02
C TYR A 63 5.50 6.53 0.33
N LYS A 64 5.06 6.63 1.61
CA LYS A 64 4.01 7.59 2.01
C LYS A 64 4.42 9.05 1.74
N ARG A 65 5.70 9.37 1.90
CA ARG A 65 6.27 10.72 1.67
C ARG A 65 6.40 11.05 0.18
N GLU A 66 6.60 10.04 -0.66
CA GLU A 66 6.67 10.18 -2.12
C GLU A 66 5.26 10.34 -2.72
N ARG A 67 4.30 9.53 -2.28
CA ARG A 67 2.91 9.55 -2.80
C ARG A 67 2.11 10.78 -2.37
N PHE A 68 2.39 11.34 -1.19
CA PHE A 68 1.83 12.64 -0.81
C PHE A 68 2.28 13.73 -1.80
N ARG A 69 3.55 13.67 -2.25
CA ARG A 69 4.08 14.57 -3.28
C ARG A 69 3.47 14.31 -4.66
N GLU A 70 3.28 13.07 -5.09
CA GLU A 70 2.60 12.78 -6.36
C GLU A 70 1.11 13.22 -6.37
N LYS A 71 0.39 13.08 -5.24
CA LYS A 71 -0.99 13.58 -5.12
C LYS A 71 -1.07 15.10 -5.04
N GLN A 72 -0.10 15.77 -4.41
CA GLN A 72 -0.03 17.24 -4.39
C GLN A 72 0.42 17.82 -5.74
N SER A 73 1.28 17.13 -6.48
CA SER A 73 1.75 17.60 -7.79
C SER A 73 0.67 17.54 -8.88
N ARG A 74 -0.39 16.74 -8.70
CA ARG A 74 -1.61 16.76 -9.53
C ARG A 74 -2.62 17.86 -9.15
N ILE A 75 -2.40 18.58 -8.05
CA ILE A 75 -3.32 19.64 -7.54
C ILE A 75 -2.78 21.06 -7.86
N THR A 76 -1.53 21.21 -8.29
CA THR A 76 -1.05 22.48 -8.87
C THR A 76 -1.33 22.49 -10.38
N GLY A 77 -2.60 22.63 -10.72
CA GLY A 77 -3.03 22.71 -12.11
C GLY A 77 -4.52 23.01 -12.21
N SER A 78 -4.98 24.11 -11.60
CA SER A 78 -6.19 24.86 -11.98
C SER A 78 -6.42 26.05 -11.04
N GLY A 79 -5.48 27.00 -11.01
CA GLY A 79 -5.78 28.37 -10.62
C GLY A 79 -6.30 29.14 -11.84
N LYS A 80 -7.47 28.77 -12.37
CA LYS A 80 -8.18 29.57 -13.38
C LYS A 80 -9.55 29.94 -12.81
N LYS A 81 -9.71 31.21 -12.44
CA LYS A 81 -10.93 32.02 -12.21
C LYS A 81 -10.48 33.17 -11.29
N LEU A 82 -10.73 34.45 -11.54
CA LEU A 82 -11.43 35.19 -12.58
C LEU A 82 -10.86 36.62 -12.53
#